data_AF-A0A1E4PMV5-F1
#
_entry.id   AF-A0A1E4PMV5-F1
#
_cell.length_a   1.000
_cell.length_b   1.000
_cell.length_c   1.000
_cell.angle_alpha   90.00
_cell.angle_beta   90.00
_cell.angle_gamma   90.00
#
_symmetry.space_group_name_H-M   'P 1'
#
loop_
_entity.id
_entity.type
_entity.pdbx_description
1 polymer ?
#
loop_
_entity_poly.entity_id
_entity_poly.type
_entity_poly.pdbx_seq_one_letter_code
_entity_poly.pdbx_strand_id
1 'polypeptide(L)'
;MGHDNIDAEIAACDALSLQATQAGAQAFARLLKLAETRDSGQISRIVRFLAATYNGQAFQLDLFELRAVDIAISNDMLCCMDALRWGRADLHTLIPDGDARVRAVIERWGLRWPEGD
;
A
#
# COMPACT_ATOMS: atom_id res chain seq x y z
N MET A 1 -10.61 5.26 36.47
CA MET A 1 -10.63 5.30 35.00
C MET A 1 -12.00 4.84 34.57
N GLY A 2 -12.86 5.78 34.17
CA GLY A 2 -14.28 5.54 33.92
C GLY A 2 -14.54 5.16 32.46
N HIS A 3 -15.70 4.55 32.22
CA HIS A 3 -16.23 4.13 30.91
C HIS A 3 -16.03 5.20 29.82
N ASP A 4 -16.28 6.47 30.16
CA ASP A 4 -16.13 7.63 29.28
C ASP A 4 -14.71 7.82 28.69
N ASN A 5 -13.66 7.39 29.40
CA ASN A 5 -12.28 7.45 28.89
C ASN A 5 -12.02 6.38 27.83
N ILE A 6 -12.63 5.20 27.98
CA ILE A 6 -12.50 4.11 27.02
C ILE A 6 -13.23 4.48 25.72
N ASP A 7 -14.42 5.07 25.80
CA ASP A 7 -15.19 5.50 24.63
C ASP A 7 -14.45 6.60 23.85
N ALA A 8 -13.82 7.55 24.55
CA ALA A 8 -13.01 8.59 23.92
C ALA A 8 -11.77 8.02 23.21
N GLU A 9 -11.09 7.05 23.82
CA GLU A 9 -9.94 6.36 23.21
C GLU A 9 -10.35 5.55 21.98
N ILE A 10 -11.51 4.88 22.00
CA ILE A 10 -12.07 4.16 20.85
C ILE A 10 -12.37 5.14 19.71
N ALA A 11 -13.06 6.25 20.00
CA ALA A 11 -13.38 7.27 19.00
C ALA A 11 -12.13 7.88 18.36
N ALA A 12 -11.07 8.11 19.16
CA ALA A 12 -9.79 8.59 18.66
C ALA A 12 -9.10 7.57 17.73
N CYS A 13 -9.07 6.29 18.10
CA CYS A 13 -8.57 5.21 17.24
C CYS A 13 -9.36 5.11 15.92
N ASP A 14 -10.69 5.26 15.98
CA ASP A 14 -11.54 5.26 14.80
C ASP A 14 -11.22 6.41 13.85
N ALA A 15 -11.07 7.62 14.39
CA ALA A 15 -10.69 8.79 13.59
C ALA A 15 -9.32 8.61 12.92
N LEU A 16 -8.32 8.15 13.68
CA LEU A 16 -6.96 7.91 13.17
C LEU A 16 -6.94 6.85 12.07
N SER A 17 -7.64 5.73 12.28
CA SER A 17 -7.69 4.65 11.29
C SER A 17 -8.44 5.05 10.02
N LEU A 18 -9.49 5.88 10.11
CA LEU A 18 -10.17 6.42 8.94
C LEU A 18 -9.25 7.36 8.16
N GLN A 19 -8.56 8.28 8.86
CA GLN A 19 -7.63 9.21 8.24
C GLN A 19 -6.48 8.48 7.53
N ALA A 20 -5.89 7.48 8.20
CA ALA A 20 -4.85 6.64 7.62
C ALA A 20 -5.34 5.90 6.38
N THR A 21 -6.54 5.31 6.43
CA THR A 21 -7.14 4.59 5.29
C THR A 21 -7.32 5.50 4.08
N GLN A 22 -7.82 6.72 4.28
CA GLN A 22 -7.99 7.71 3.20
C GLN A 22 -6.66 8.16 2.61
N ALA A 23 -5.67 8.45 3.46
CA ALA A 23 -4.33 8.83 3.03
C ALA A 23 -3.66 7.69 2.23
N GLY A 24 -3.76 6.46 2.73
CA GLY A 24 -3.27 5.25 2.07
C GLY A 24 -3.91 5.02 0.70
N ALA A 25 -5.23 5.18 0.58
CA ALA A 25 -5.92 5.03 -0.72
C ALA A 25 -5.40 6.02 -1.76
N GLN A 26 -5.22 7.30 -1.38
CA GLN A 26 -4.70 8.33 -2.28
C GLN A 26 -3.24 8.08 -2.66
N ALA A 27 -2.41 7.68 -1.69
CA ALA A 27 -1.01 7.34 -1.93
C ALA A 27 -0.88 6.12 -2.85
N PHE A 28 -1.64 5.07 -2.59
CA PHE A 28 -1.65 3.85 -3.41
C PHE A 28 -2.06 4.16 -4.86
N ALA A 29 -3.08 5.00 -5.06
CA ALA A 29 -3.49 5.43 -6.39
C ALA A 29 -2.37 6.16 -7.16
N ARG A 30 -1.60 7.02 -6.48
CA ARG A 30 -0.45 7.72 -7.09
C ARG A 30 0.67 6.75 -7.45
N LEU A 31 1.04 5.86 -6.54
CA LEU A 31 2.07 4.84 -6.77
C LEU A 31 1.69 3.92 -7.93
N LEU A 32 0.45 3.44 -7.96
CA LEU A 32 -0.05 2.62 -9.04
C LEU A 32 -0.01 3.37 -10.38
N LYS A 33 -0.40 4.64 -10.41
CA LYS A 33 -0.31 5.46 -11.62
C LYS A 33 1.12 5.61 -12.13
N LEU A 34 2.10 5.76 -11.23
CA LEU A 34 3.52 5.81 -11.60
C LEU A 34 3.97 4.48 -12.21
N ALA A 35 3.62 3.35 -11.59
CA ALA A 35 3.92 2.01 -12.09
C ALA A 35 3.30 1.70 -13.46
N GLU A 36 2.12 2.27 -13.74
CA GLU A 36 1.42 2.14 -15.02
C GLU A 36 2.02 3.00 -16.14
N THR A 37 2.69 4.11 -15.83
CA THR A 37 3.01 5.13 -16.85
C THR A 37 4.50 5.41 -17.02
N ARG A 38 5.34 4.95 -16.10
CA ARG A 38 6.77 5.25 -16.08
C ARG A 38 7.60 3.97 -16.11
N ASP A 39 8.86 4.11 -16.48
CA ASP A 39 9.85 3.04 -16.49
C ASP A 39 11.18 3.61 -15.98
N SER A 40 11.55 3.26 -14.75
CA SER A 40 12.81 3.66 -14.12
C SER A 40 13.18 2.69 -12.99
N GLY A 41 14.40 2.79 -12.48
CA GLY A 41 14.85 2.00 -11.33
C GLY A 41 14.03 2.22 -10.06
N GLN A 42 13.44 3.40 -9.88
CA GLN A 42 12.52 3.65 -8.75
C GLN A 42 11.14 3.03 -9.00
N ILE A 43 10.68 2.99 -10.25
CA ILE A 43 9.40 2.36 -10.59
C ILE A 43 9.44 0.85 -10.33
N SER A 44 10.55 0.18 -10.63
CA SER A 44 10.71 -1.24 -10.29
C SER A 44 10.50 -1.52 -8.79
N ARG A 45 10.94 -0.59 -7.92
CA ARG A 45 10.74 -0.66 -6.46
C ARG A 45 9.29 -0.42 -6.07
N ILE A 46 8.65 0.58 -6.68
CA ILE A 46 7.21 0.81 -6.51
C ILE A 46 6.41 -0.44 -6.89
N VAL A 47 6.74 -1.10 -7.99
CA VAL A 47 6.03 -2.29 -8.47
C VAL A 47 6.16 -3.45 -7.48
N ARG A 48 7.35 -3.71 -6.95
CA ARG A 48 7.55 -4.72 -5.90
C ARG A 48 6.76 -4.38 -4.63
N PHE A 49 6.73 -3.11 -4.24
CA PHE A 49 5.94 -2.65 -3.10
C PHE A 49 4.42 -2.86 -3.33
N LEU A 50 3.90 -2.48 -4.50
CA LEU A 50 2.49 -2.70 -4.87
C LEU A 50 2.14 -4.20 -4.86
N ALA A 51 3.03 -5.04 -5.39
CA ALA A 51 2.84 -6.49 -5.37
C ALA A 51 2.84 -7.06 -3.95
N ALA A 52 3.78 -6.64 -3.09
CA ALA A 52 3.88 -7.11 -1.71
C ALA A 52 2.71 -6.66 -0.83
N THR A 53 2.19 -5.45 -1.05
CA THR A 53 1.00 -4.95 -0.35
C THR A 53 -0.31 -5.53 -0.89
N TYR A 54 -0.30 -6.06 -2.11
CA TYR A 54 -1.42 -6.78 -2.71
C TYR A 54 -1.47 -8.25 -2.26
N ASN A 55 -0.31 -8.92 -2.21
CA ASN A 55 -0.19 -10.28 -1.71
C ASN A 55 1.20 -10.50 -1.07
N GLY A 56 1.28 -10.32 0.24
CA GLY A 56 2.54 -10.44 1.00
C GLY A 56 3.09 -11.85 1.10
N GLN A 57 2.27 -12.88 0.85
CA GLN A 57 2.73 -14.27 0.80
C GLN A 57 3.45 -14.55 -0.53
N ALA A 58 2.93 -14.00 -1.64
CA ALA A 58 3.50 -14.17 -2.96
C ALA A 58 4.71 -13.26 -3.21
N PHE A 59 4.68 -12.05 -2.67
CA PHE A 59 5.70 -11.04 -2.89
C PHE A 59 6.17 -10.47 -1.56
N GLN A 60 7.43 -10.67 -1.23
CA GLN A 60 8.00 -10.19 0.03
C GLN A 60 8.37 -8.70 -0.06
N LEU A 61 8.08 -7.96 1.00
CA LEU A 61 8.47 -6.57 1.14
C LEU A 61 9.85 -6.45 1.81
N ASP A 62 10.80 -5.85 1.12
CA ASP A 62 12.06 -5.39 1.73
C ASP A 62 11.95 -3.91 2.15
N LEU A 63 11.99 -3.65 3.46
CA LEU A 63 11.91 -2.28 4.02
C LEU A 63 13.11 -1.40 3.65
N PHE A 64 14.25 -1.97 3.26
CA PHE A 64 15.41 -1.20 2.84
C PHE A 64 15.18 -0.46 1.52
N GLU A 65 14.25 -0.93 0.69
CA GLU A 65 13.90 -0.32 -0.60
C GLU A 65 13.30 1.10 -0.45
N LEU A 66 12.75 1.43 0.72
CA LEU A 66 12.26 2.78 1.05
C LEU A 66 13.35 3.85 0.93
N ARG A 67 14.64 3.48 1.07
CA ARG A 67 15.78 4.41 0.98
C ARG A 67 16.24 4.68 -0.44
N ALA A 68 15.72 3.94 -1.41
CA ALA A 68 16.20 3.94 -2.80
C ALA A 68 15.21 4.61 -3.78
N VAL A 69 14.22 5.33 -3.24
CA VAL A 69 13.23 6.10 -3.99
C VAL A 69 13.22 7.55 -3.51
N ASP A 70 12.67 8.46 -4.31
CA ASP A 70 12.52 9.85 -3.90
C ASP A 70 11.64 9.98 -2.65
N ILE A 71 11.90 11.00 -1.82
CA ILE A 71 11.21 11.24 -0.54
C ILE A 71 9.67 11.22 -0.70
N ALA A 72 9.16 11.79 -1.80
CA ALA A 72 7.72 11.80 -2.05
C ALA A 72 7.15 10.38 -2.27
N ILE A 73 7.88 9.52 -2.97
CA ILE A 73 7.49 8.11 -3.19
C ILE A 73 7.58 7.33 -1.87
N SER A 74 8.65 7.50 -1.09
CA SER A 74 8.77 6.82 0.21
C SER A 74 7.67 7.25 1.18
N ASN A 75 7.27 8.52 1.16
CA ASN A 75 6.15 9.01 1.97
C ASN A 75 4.83 8.35 1.55
N ASP A 76 4.57 8.20 0.25
CA ASP A 76 3.39 7.49 -0.24
C ASP A 76 3.39 6.01 0.18
N MET A 77 4.55 5.34 0.14
CA MET A 77 4.69 3.97 0.63
C MET A 77 4.40 3.86 2.13
N LEU A 78 4.87 4.81 2.95
CA LEU A 78 4.59 4.85 4.38
C LEU A 78 3.10 5.09 4.68
N CYS A 79 2.42 5.95 3.93
CA CYS A 79 0.97 6.12 4.03
C CYS A 79 0.20 4.82 3.75
N CYS A 80 0.66 4.06 2.75
CA CYS A 80 0.08 2.76 2.43
C CYS A 80 0.28 1.75 3.59
N MET A 81 1.47 1.73 4.20
CA MET A 81 1.76 0.87 5.35
C MET A 81 0.96 1.25 6.59
N ASP A 82 0.79 2.55 6.87
CA ASP A 82 -0.05 3.03 7.98
C ASP A 82 -1.51 2.60 7.79
N ALA A 83 -2.05 2.74 6.57
CA ALA A 83 -3.40 2.25 6.26
C ALA A 83 -3.53 0.73 6.46
N LEU A 84 -2.57 -0.07 5.99
CA LEU A 84 -2.57 -1.52 6.17
C LEU A 84 -2.50 -1.93 7.64
N ARG A 85 -1.74 -1.21 8.49
CA ARG A 85 -1.63 -1.53 9.92
C ARG A 85 -2.99 -1.45 10.63
N TRP A 86 -3.88 -0.59 10.16
CA TRP A 86 -5.22 -0.44 10.72
C TRP A 86 -6.20 -1.50 10.22
N GLY A 87 -5.87 -2.22 9.13
CA GLY A 87 -6.63 -3.37 8.66
C GLY A 87 -8.07 -3.09 8.25
N ARG A 88 -8.42 -1.85 7.89
CA ARG A 88 -9.80 -1.50 7.51
C ARG A 88 -10.20 -2.04 6.14
N ALA A 89 -9.25 -2.13 5.21
CA ALA A 89 -9.46 -2.65 3.85
C ALA A 89 -8.11 -2.94 3.19
N ASP A 90 -8.13 -3.80 2.18
CA ASP A 90 -7.01 -3.95 1.26
C ASP A 90 -6.89 -2.70 0.37
N LEU A 91 -5.67 -2.22 0.15
CA LEU A 91 -5.46 -0.95 -0.57
C LEU A 91 -6.03 -0.96 -1.99
N HIS A 92 -5.94 -2.09 -2.68
CA HIS A 92 -6.44 -2.24 -4.05
C HIS A 92 -7.97 -2.17 -4.13
N THR A 93 -8.72 -2.47 -3.06
CA THR A 93 -10.18 -2.35 -3.06
C THR A 93 -10.67 -0.92 -2.83
N LEU A 94 -9.78 -0.02 -2.39
CA LEU A 94 -10.09 1.39 -2.14
C LEU A 94 -10.01 2.28 -3.39
N ILE A 95 -9.57 1.71 -4.52
CA ILE A 95 -9.38 2.43 -5.78
C ILE A 95 -10.20 1.77 -6.91
N PRO A 96 -10.67 2.55 -7.90
CA PRO A 96 -11.35 1.99 -9.06
C PRO A 96 -10.47 0.99 -9.81
N ASP A 97 -11.05 -0.17 -10.12
CA ASP A 97 -10.43 -1.28 -10.85
C ASP A 97 -9.10 -1.78 -10.26
N GLY A 98 -8.88 -1.58 -8.95
CA GLY A 98 -7.56 -1.78 -8.35
C GLY A 98 -7.00 -3.18 -8.46
N ASP A 99 -7.82 -4.22 -8.32
CA ASP A 99 -7.38 -5.62 -8.51
C ASP A 99 -6.81 -5.83 -9.92
N ALA A 100 -7.58 -5.49 -10.95
CA ALA A 100 -7.17 -5.64 -12.34
C ALA A 100 -5.93 -4.81 -12.67
N ARG A 101 -5.87 -3.57 -12.18
CA ARG A 101 -4.75 -2.65 -12.41
C ARG A 101 -3.46 -3.13 -11.75
N VAL A 102 -3.52 -3.63 -10.52
CA VAL A 102 -2.35 -4.17 -9.83
C VAL A 102 -1.85 -5.44 -10.52
N ARG A 103 -2.75 -6.36 -10.89
CA ARG A 103 -2.39 -7.57 -11.65
C ARG A 103 -1.72 -7.23 -12.98
N ALA A 104 -2.25 -6.26 -13.72
CA ALA A 104 -1.66 -5.79 -14.97
C ALA A 104 -0.26 -5.21 -14.78
N VAL A 105 -0.01 -4.51 -13.68
CA VAL A 105 1.34 -4.01 -13.32
C VAL A 105 2.28 -5.17 -12.97
N ILE A 106 1.85 -6.14 -12.16
CA ILE A 106 2.63 -7.33 -11.80
C ILE A 106 3.05 -8.09 -13.08
N GLU A 107 2.11 -8.33 -13.98
CA GLU A 107 2.33 -9.00 -15.26
C GLU A 107 3.28 -8.21 -16.16
N ARG A 108 3.02 -6.91 -16.37
CA ARG A 108 3.83 -6.03 -17.21
C ARG A 108 5.31 -6.02 -16.78
N TRP A 109 5.56 -6.05 -15.47
CA TRP A 109 6.90 -6.01 -14.90
C TRP A 109 7.50 -7.41 -14.68
N GLY A 110 6.81 -8.47 -15.13
CA GLY A 110 7.30 -9.85 -15.08
C GLY A 110 7.54 -10.37 -13.67
N LEU A 111 6.84 -9.86 -12.66
CA LEU A 111 6.92 -10.40 -11.32
C LEU A 111 6.27 -11.78 -11.30
N ARG A 112 7.06 -12.79 -10.93
CA ARG A 112 6.58 -14.18 -10.89
C ARG A 112 5.82 -14.42 -9.60
N TRP A 113 4.61 -14.94 -9.73
CA TRP A 113 3.93 -15.61 -8.64
C TRP A 113 4.80 -16.78 -8.16
N PRO A 114 4.87 -17.06 -6.85
CA PRO A 114 5.54 -18.26 -6.38
C PRO A 114 4.90 -19.48 -7.05
N GLU A 115 5.72 -20.43 -7.48
CA GLU A 115 5.22 -21.72 -7.94
C GLU A 115 4.45 -22.35 -6.77
N GLY A 116 3.22 -22.80 -7.03
CA GLY A 116 2.41 -23.43 -5.99
C GLY A 116 3.07 -24.72 -5.51
N ASP A 117 3.11 -24.93 -4.19
CA ASP A 117 3.34 -26.24 -3.60
C ASP A 117 2.19 -27.21 -3.95
#